data_AF-A0A8H8A3L4-F1
#
_entry.id   AF-A0A8H8A3L4-F1
#
_cell.length_a   1.000
_cell.length_b   1.000
_cell.length_c   1.000
_cell.angle_alpha   90.00
_cell.angle_beta   90.00
_cell.angle_gamma   90.00
#
_symmetry.space_group_name_H-M   'P 1'
#
loop_
_entity.id
_entity.type
_entity.pdbx_description
1 polymer ?
#
loop_
_entity_poly.entity_id
_entity_poly.type
_entity_poly.pdbx_seq_one_letter_code
_entity_poly.pdbx_strand_id
1 'polypeptide(L)'
;MICKQQLLVKQMDKQMKEQGDFQREEKETEPLKRPVRPISLAYRDSCMSLLEELNYCRENSWYLPWKCNEERHSRFFYEKLRLNKLEYEKCQYEAFKERVKKMNESKR
;
A
#
# COMPACT_ATOMS: atom_id res chain seq x y z
N MET A 1 47.84 13.56 19.53
CA MET A 1 46.96 14.74 19.69
C MET A 1 45.72 14.51 18.85
N ILE A 2 44.64 14.00 19.45
CA ILE A 2 43.36 13.79 18.74
C ILE A 2 42.75 15.18 18.52
N CYS A 3 42.51 15.55 17.25
CA CYS A 3 41.99 16.88 16.89
C CYS A 3 40.68 17.13 17.63
N LYS A 4 40.51 18.31 18.24
CA LYS A 4 39.26 18.71 18.93
C LYS A 4 38.02 18.51 18.05
N GLN A 5 38.18 18.55 16.72
CA GLN A 5 37.14 18.25 15.75
C GLN A 5 36.69 16.78 15.77
N GLN A 6 37.58 15.81 16.03
CA GLN A 6 37.21 14.39 16.13
C GLN A 6 36.44 14.04 17.42
N LEU A 7 36.61 14.82 18.49
CA LEU A 7 35.82 14.68 19.72
C LEU A 7 34.38 15.20 19.54
N LEU A 8 34.21 16.29 18.78
CA LEU A 8 32.90 16.86 18.47
C LEU A 8 32.07 15.98 17.52
N VAL A 9 32.68 15.38 16.50
CA VAL A 9 31.98 14.44 15.59
C VAL A 9 31.45 13.23 16.37
N LYS A 10 32.26 12.68 17.29
CA LYS A 10 31.83 11.58 18.17
C LYS A 10 30.69 11.98 19.12
N GLN A 11 30.60 13.25 19.51
CA GLN A 11 29.49 13.76 20.32
C GLN A 11 28.20 13.94 19.51
N MET A 12 28.30 14.34 18.24
CA MET A 12 27.15 14.42 17.31
C MET A 12 26.62 13.03 16.94
N ASP A 13 27.50 12.04 16.69
CA ASP A 13 27.11 10.65 16.41
C ASP A 13 26.41 9.98 17.60
N LYS A 14 26.76 10.40 18.82
CA LYS A 14 26.12 9.92 20.05
C LYS A 14 24.70 10.48 20.21
N GLN A 15 24.48 11.74 19.84
CA GLN A 15 23.14 12.35 19.87
C GLN A 15 22.19 11.76 18.81
N MET A 16 22.71 11.38 17.63
CA MET A 16 21.91 10.71 16.59
C MET A 16 21.45 9.29 16.98
N LYS A 17 22.13 8.63 17.92
CA LYS A 17 21.73 7.30 18.45
C LYS A 17 20.72 7.36 19.59
N GLU A 18 20.63 8.48 20.31
CA GLU A 18 19.76 8.60 21.48
C GLU A 18 18.33 9.12 21.14
N GLN A 19 18.08 9.58 19.91
CA GLN A 19 16.77 10.14 19.50
C GLN A 19 16.14 9.47 18.26
N GLY A 20 16.53 8.23 17.94
CA GLY A 20 16.16 7.65 16.65
C GLY A 20 15.84 6.16 16.63
N ASP A 21 15.68 5.49 17.77
CA ASP A 21 15.01 4.20 17.79
C ASP A 21 13.50 4.47 17.78
N PHE A 22 12.96 4.84 16.61
CA PHE A 22 11.56 4.58 16.28
C PHE A 22 11.43 3.07 16.35
N GLN A 23 11.04 2.59 17.53
CA GLN A 23 10.89 1.19 17.86
C GLN A 23 10.02 0.58 16.76
N ARG A 24 10.68 -0.12 15.82
CA ARG A 24 10.00 -1.13 15.04
C ARG A 24 9.69 -2.18 16.08
N GLU A 25 8.48 -2.11 16.64
CA GLU A 25 7.87 -3.27 17.25
C GLU A 25 7.99 -4.36 16.19
N GLU A 26 8.86 -5.32 16.42
CA GLU A 26 8.77 -6.62 15.79
C GLU A 26 7.49 -7.21 16.33
N LYS A 27 6.36 -6.79 15.75
CA LYS A 27 5.09 -7.44 15.93
C LYS A 27 5.35 -8.85 15.45
N GLU A 28 5.48 -9.80 16.37
CA GLU A 28 5.53 -11.22 16.07
C GLU A 28 4.39 -11.46 15.09
N THR A 29 4.76 -11.63 13.82
CA THR A 29 3.78 -11.71 12.76
C THR A 29 3.10 -13.04 13.00
N GLU A 30 1.86 -13.03 13.50
CA GLU A 30 0.91 -14.08 13.17
C GLU A 30 1.14 -14.40 11.68
N PRO A 31 1.38 -15.67 11.31
CA PRO A 31 1.68 -16.00 9.94
C PRO A 31 0.59 -15.39 9.07
N LEU A 32 0.96 -14.44 8.22
CA LEU A 32 0.03 -13.78 7.33
C LEU A 32 -0.77 -14.88 6.64
N LYS A 33 -2.10 -14.86 6.81
CA LYS A 33 -3.00 -15.91 6.27
C LYS A 33 -2.79 -16.14 4.77
N ARG A 34 -2.19 -15.16 4.07
CA ARG A 34 -1.80 -15.22 2.67
C ARG A 34 -0.41 -14.59 2.47
N PRO A 35 0.46 -15.16 1.62
CA PRO A 35 1.76 -14.56 1.31
C PRO A 35 1.57 -13.23 0.56
N VAL A 36 2.40 -12.24 0.90
CA VAL A 36 2.39 -10.92 0.25
C VAL A 36 2.91 -11.06 -1.18
N ARG A 37 2.18 -10.51 -2.16
CA ARG A 37 2.65 -10.49 -3.56
C ARG A 37 3.35 -9.20 -3.92
N PRO A 38 4.50 -9.26 -4.62
CA PRO A 38 5.21 -8.07 -5.06
C PRO A 38 4.36 -7.30 -6.08
N ILE A 39 4.14 -6.02 -5.80
CA ILE A 39 3.45 -5.09 -6.70
C ILE A 39 4.49 -4.15 -7.31
N SER A 40 4.45 -3.99 -8.63
CA SER A 40 5.34 -3.08 -9.35
C SER A 40 5.11 -1.63 -8.90
N LEU A 41 6.16 -0.82 -8.97
CA LEU A 41 6.13 0.56 -8.48
C LEU A 41 4.96 1.39 -9.05
N ALA A 42 4.60 1.16 -10.32
CA ALA A 42 3.52 1.86 -11.01
C ALA A 42 2.12 1.67 -10.39
N TYR A 43 1.90 0.61 -9.60
CA TYR A 43 0.59 0.32 -8.99
C TYR A 43 0.59 0.49 -7.46
N ARG A 44 1.64 1.10 -6.89
CA ARG A 44 1.72 1.42 -5.45
C ARG A 44 0.92 2.67 -5.10
N ASP A 45 -0.36 2.65 -5.45
CA ASP A 45 -1.32 3.71 -5.14
C ASP A 45 -2.09 3.41 -3.84
N SER A 46 -3.00 4.32 -3.45
CA SER A 46 -3.96 4.08 -2.36
C SER A 46 -4.81 2.80 -2.55
N CYS A 47 -4.93 2.32 -3.79
CA CYS A 47 -5.68 1.10 -4.15
C CYS A 47 -4.86 -0.20 -4.09
N MET A 48 -3.61 -0.17 -3.59
CA MET A 48 -2.66 -1.31 -3.62
C MET A 48 -3.19 -2.57 -2.92
N SER A 49 -3.91 -2.42 -1.81
CA SER A 49 -4.48 -3.55 -1.06
C SER A 49 -5.48 -4.37 -1.88
N LEU A 50 -6.30 -3.70 -2.69
CA LEU A 50 -7.27 -4.35 -3.58
C LEU A 50 -6.57 -5.11 -4.72
N LEU A 51 -5.44 -4.58 -5.21
CA LEU A 51 -4.67 -5.20 -6.27
C LEU A 51 -3.98 -6.49 -5.81
N GLU A 52 -3.54 -6.54 -4.56
CA GLU A 52 -2.95 -7.74 -3.97
C GLU A 52 -3.92 -8.93 -3.99
N GLU A 53 -5.19 -8.67 -3.66
CA GLU A 53 -6.27 -9.66 -3.68
C GLU A 53 -6.66 -10.06 -5.11
N LEU A 54 -6.72 -9.11 -6.05
CA LEU A 54 -6.94 -9.41 -7.47
C LEU A 54 -5.82 -10.29 -8.05
N ASN A 55 -4.57 -10.00 -7.67
CA ASN A 55 -3.42 -10.79 -8.10
C ASN A 55 -3.47 -12.21 -7.49
N TYR A 56 -4.10 -12.39 -6.33
CA TYR A 56 -4.33 -13.71 -5.72
C TYR A 56 -5.22 -14.57 -6.59
N CYS A 57 -6.38 -14.01 -6.93
CA CYS A 57 -7.30 -14.72 -7.80
C CYS A 57 -6.68 -15.00 -9.17
N ARG A 58 -5.94 -14.03 -9.75
CA ARG A 58 -5.30 -14.20 -11.06
C ARG A 58 -4.28 -15.34 -11.08
N GLU A 59 -3.42 -15.42 -10.08
CA GLU A 59 -2.43 -16.49 -9.98
C GLU A 59 -3.10 -17.87 -9.80
N ASN A 60 -4.12 -17.95 -8.92
CA ASN A 60 -4.85 -19.20 -8.66
C ASN A 60 -5.72 -19.67 -9.83
N SER A 61 -6.24 -18.73 -10.62
CA SER A 61 -7.11 -19.01 -11.76
C SER A 61 -6.38 -18.98 -13.11
N TRP A 62 -5.04 -18.93 -13.12
CA TRP A 62 -4.23 -18.85 -14.34
C TRP A 62 -4.67 -17.72 -15.29
N TYR A 63 -5.06 -16.57 -14.70
CA TYR A 63 -5.47 -15.37 -15.42
C TYR A 63 -6.70 -15.56 -16.33
N LEU A 64 -7.56 -16.55 -16.03
CA LEU A 64 -8.82 -16.75 -16.76
C LEU A 64 -9.72 -15.50 -16.65
N PRO A 65 -10.23 -14.96 -17.77
CA PRO A 65 -10.87 -13.64 -17.76
C PRO A 65 -12.21 -13.57 -17.01
N TRP A 66 -12.91 -14.70 -16.82
CA TRP A 66 -14.23 -14.75 -16.18
C TRP A 66 -14.24 -15.09 -14.69
N LYS A 67 -13.09 -15.49 -14.11
CA LYS A 67 -13.03 -15.96 -12.71
C LYS A 67 -12.92 -14.84 -11.69
N CYS A 68 -12.03 -13.87 -11.93
CA CYS A 68 -11.71 -12.80 -10.98
C CYS A 68 -12.51 -11.52 -11.24
N ASN A 69 -13.81 -11.66 -11.52
CA ASN A 69 -14.65 -10.50 -11.80
C ASN A 69 -15.09 -9.81 -10.51
N GLU A 70 -15.23 -10.57 -9.43
CA GLU A 70 -15.61 -10.05 -8.11
C GLU A 70 -14.52 -9.11 -7.56
N GLU A 71 -13.25 -9.52 -7.56
CA GLU A 71 -12.17 -8.66 -7.06
C GLU A 71 -11.84 -7.48 -7.99
N ARG A 72 -12.21 -7.61 -9.28
CA ARG A 72 -11.96 -6.59 -10.31
C ARG A 72 -13.04 -5.50 -10.28
N HIS A 73 -14.32 -5.88 -10.25
CA HIS A 73 -15.49 -5.03 -10.57
C HIS A 73 -16.65 -5.07 -9.56
N SER A 74 -16.57 -5.72 -8.40
CA SER A 74 -17.80 -6.07 -7.66
C SER A 74 -18.66 -4.89 -7.13
N ARG A 75 -19.78 -4.66 -7.82
CA ARG A 75 -21.00 -4.03 -7.30
C ARG A 75 -21.89 -5.09 -6.62
N PHE A 76 -22.26 -4.87 -5.35
CA PHE A 76 -23.32 -5.51 -4.54
C PHE A 76 -23.91 -6.88 -4.98
N PHE A 77 -23.90 -7.85 -4.06
CA PHE A 77 -25.09 -8.69 -3.81
C PHE A 77 -25.56 -8.47 -2.36
N TYR A 78 -26.86 -8.21 -2.18
CA TYR A 78 -27.49 -7.99 -0.88
C TYR A 78 -27.86 -9.32 -0.22
N GLU A 79 -27.31 -9.57 0.98
CA GLU A 79 -28.09 -10.01 2.15
C GLU A 79 -27.26 -9.70 3.42
N LYS A 80 -27.82 -8.84 4.30
CA LYS A 80 -27.44 -8.54 5.69
C LYS A 80 -25.94 -8.62 6.09
N LEU A 81 -25.29 -7.45 6.15
CA LEU A 81 -24.10 -7.14 6.98
C LEU A 81 -22.68 -7.62 6.56
N ARG A 82 -22.42 -8.01 5.30
CA ARG A 82 -21.04 -8.01 4.77
C ARG A 82 -20.90 -7.10 3.56
N LEU A 83 -20.38 -5.90 3.79
CA LEU A 83 -19.83 -5.05 2.73
C LEU A 83 -18.51 -5.67 2.27
N ASN A 84 -18.56 -6.49 1.22
CA ASN A 84 -17.36 -6.92 0.51
C ASN A 84 -16.86 -5.75 -0.35
N LYS A 85 -15.90 -5.00 0.18
CA LYS A 85 -15.28 -3.84 -0.46
C LYS A 85 -14.11 -4.29 -1.35
N LEU A 86 -14.39 -4.86 -2.52
CA LEU A 86 -13.37 -5.06 -3.54
C LEU A 86 -13.83 -4.58 -4.92
N GLU A 87 -13.38 -3.38 -5.28
CA GLU A 87 -13.55 -2.82 -6.63
C GLU A 87 -12.26 -2.08 -7.03
N TYR A 88 -11.21 -2.82 -7.44
CA TYR A 88 -9.93 -2.21 -7.84
C TYR A 88 -10.13 -1.12 -8.90
N GLU A 89 -10.97 -1.38 -9.91
CA GLU A 89 -11.22 -0.42 -10.98
C GLU A 89 -12.03 0.80 -10.54
N LYS A 90 -12.97 0.64 -9.61
CA LYS A 90 -13.70 1.78 -9.04
C LYS A 90 -12.78 2.67 -8.21
N CYS A 91 -11.90 2.07 -7.40
CA CYS A 91 -10.92 2.81 -6.62
C CYS A 91 -10.03 3.67 -7.54
N GLN A 92 -9.54 3.09 -8.64
CA GLN A 92 -8.77 3.82 -9.65
C GLN A 92 -9.59 4.91 -10.34
N TYR A 93 -10.86 4.65 -10.64
CA TYR A 93 -11.77 5.65 -11.23
C TYR A 93 -12.04 6.82 -10.28
N GLU A 94 -12.18 6.57 -8.99
CA GLU A 94 -12.33 7.61 -7.97
C GLU A 94 -11.07 8.48 -7.85
N ALA A 95 -9.89 7.86 -7.77
CA ALA A 95 -8.62 8.59 -7.78
C ALA A 95 -8.43 9.42 -9.06
N PHE A 96 -8.86 8.89 -10.21
CA PHE A 96 -8.82 9.63 -11.47
C PHE A 96 -9.73 10.86 -11.45
N LYS A 97 -10.98 10.72 -10.98
CA LYS A 97 -11.92 11.86 -10.86
C LYS A 97 -11.35 12.98 -9.99
N GLU A 98 -10.69 12.64 -8.88
CA GLU A 98 -10.03 13.63 -8.03
C GLU A 98 -8.91 14.38 -8.75
N ARG A 99 -8.08 13.67 -9.53
CA ARG A 99 -7.03 14.28 -10.35
C ARG A 99 -7.61 15.22 -11.42
N VAL A 100 -8.70 14.80 -12.07
CA VAL A 100 -9.40 15.65 -13.05
C VAL A 100 -10.00 16.89 -12.39
N LYS A 101 -10.55 16.76 -11.18
CA LYS A 101 -11.06 17.89 -10.41
C LYS A 101 -9.95 18.91 -10.13
N LYS A 102 -8.80 18.45 -9.61
CA LYS A 102 -7.62 19.31 -9.38
C LYS A 102 -7.14 19.99 -10.67
N MET A 103 -7.08 19.25 -11.78
CA MET A 103 -6.72 19.80 -13.08
C MET A 103 -7.71 20.88 -13.55
N ASN A 104 -9.03 20.67 -13.36
CA ASN A 104 -10.05 21.64 -13.75
C ASN A 104 -10.05 22.88 -12.86
N GLU A 105 -9.76 22.72 -11.56
CA GLU A 105 -9.55 23.83 -10.63
C GLU A 105 -8.35 24.68 -11.04
N SER A 106 -7.23 24.07 -11.45
CA SER A 106 -6.04 24.79 -11.92
C SER A 106 -6.19 25.45 -13.31
N LYS A 107 -7.17 25.04 -14.10
CA LYS A 107 -7.47 25.63 -15.42
C LYS A 107 -8.38 26.85 -15.34
N ARG A 108 -9.07 27.05 -14.21
CA ARG A 108 -9.93 28.20 -13.95
C ARG A 108 -9.12 29.37 -13.43
#